data_AF-A0A4Q8LEP4-F1
#
_entry.id   AF-A0A4Q8LEP4-F1
#
_cell.length_a   1.000
_cell.length_b   1.000
_cell.length_c   1.000
_cell.angle_alpha   90.00
_cell.angle_beta   90.00
_cell.angle_gamma   90.00
#
_symmetry.space_group_name_H-M   'P 1'
#
loop_
_entity.id
_entity.type
_entity.pdbx_description
1 polymer ?
#
loop_
_entity_poly.entity_id
_entity_poly.type
_entity_poly.pdbx_seq_one_letter_code
_entity_poly.pdbx_strand_id
1 'polypeptide(L)'
;MNLSAYVGMPYTGERYCRVLVATVLADCGIAFPATDDPGEAAGWARVERPGEGDVVVFNIAGRPGHVGVCDGRGGFLHCEEGRSSVIERLSSPLWGSRIEGYYRCMR
;
A
#
# COMPACT_ATOMS: atom_id res chain seq x y z
N MET A 1 -1.33 -13.79 -4.61
CA MET A 1 -0.19 -13.12 -3.96
C MET A 1 -0.20 -13.50 -2.49
N ASN A 2 0.91 -14.02 -1.94
CA ASN A 2 0.97 -14.37 -0.52
C ASN A 2 1.58 -13.21 0.29
N LEU A 3 0.76 -12.24 0.69
CA LEU A 3 1.25 -11.08 1.46
C LEU A 3 1.85 -11.44 2.82
N SER A 4 1.47 -12.58 3.40
CA SER A 4 2.04 -13.02 4.68
C SER A 4 3.54 -13.33 4.61
N ALA A 5 4.07 -13.62 3.41
CA ALA A 5 5.50 -13.82 3.19
C ALA A 5 6.34 -12.56 3.45
N TYR A 6 5.71 -11.38 3.42
CA TYR A 6 6.37 -10.09 3.63
C TYR A 6 6.13 -9.53 5.03
N VAL A 7 5.47 -10.26 5.94
CA VAL A 7 5.28 -9.81 7.33
C VAL A 7 6.58 -10.01 8.11
N GLY A 8 6.93 -9.03 8.95
CA GLY A 8 8.13 -9.09 9.80
C GLY A 8 9.42 -8.62 9.12
N MET A 9 9.37 -8.21 7.85
CA MET A 9 10.55 -7.69 7.15
C MET A 9 11.04 -6.41 7.85
N PRO A 10 12.32 -6.36 8.26
CA PRO A 10 12.86 -5.24 9.01
C PRO A 10 13.09 -4.01 8.13
N TYR A 11 13.15 -2.86 8.80
CA TYR A 11 13.28 -1.53 8.21
C TYR A 11 14.76 -1.13 7.98
N THR A 12 15.15 -0.78 6.74
CA THR A 12 16.44 -0.12 6.36
C THR A 12 16.35 0.89 5.17
N GLY A 13 16.74 2.18 5.28
CA GLY A 13 16.67 3.21 4.18
C GLY A 13 15.82 4.52 4.32
N GLU A 14 15.10 4.94 3.27
CA GLU A 14 14.11 6.05 3.24
C GLU A 14 12.87 5.64 2.39
N ARG A 15 11.71 6.31 2.55
CA ARG A 15 10.46 6.12 1.73
C ARG A 15 9.92 4.67 1.65
N TYR A 16 9.97 3.99 2.78
CA TYR A 16 9.78 2.55 2.96
C TYR A 16 8.44 1.95 2.56
N CYS A 17 7.33 2.60 2.91
CA CYS A 17 6.02 2.09 2.55
C CYS A 17 5.89 1.93 1.03
N ARG A 18 6.48 2.85 0.27
CA ARG A 18 6.58 2.78 -1.19
C ARG A 18 7.54 1.70 -1.66
N VAL A 19 8.71 1.55 -1.02
CA VAL A 19 9.68 0.49 -1.36
C VAL A 19 9.10 -0.90 -1.12
N LEU A 20 8.40 -1.10 0.00
CA LEU A 20 7.72 -2.35 0.31
C LEU A 20 6.62 -2.64 -0.72
N VAL A 21 5.74 -1.68 -0.99
CA VAL A 21 4.69 -1.82 -2.01
C VAL A 21 5.32 -2.13 -3.38
N ALA A 22 6.37 -1.42 -3.78
CA ALA A 22 7.07 -1.66 -5.04
C ALA A 22 7.66 -3.06 -5.12
N THR A 23 8.26 -3.55 -4.03
CA THR A 23 8.82 -4.91 -3.95
C THR A 23 7.73 -5.97 -4.11
N VAL A 24 6.64 -5.82 -3.35
CA VAL A 24 5.50 -6.76 -3.38
C VAL A 24 4.83 -6.80 -4.76
N LEU A 25 4.67 -5.64 -5.41
CA LEU A 25 4.09 -5.55 -6.74
C LEU A 25 5.04 -6.11 -7.82
N ALA A 26 6.35 -5.86 -7.71
CA ALA A 26 7.35 -6.38 -8.64
C ALA A 26 7.40 -7.91 -8.65
N ASP A 27 7.27 -8.56 -7.48
CA ASP A 27 7.17 -10.02 -7.36
C ASP A 27 5.94 -10.60 -8.07
N CYS A 28 4.95 -9.75 -8.38
CA CYS A 28 3.76 -10.10 -9.16
C CYS A 28 3.77 -9.54 -10.59
N GLY A 29 4.91 -9.04 -11.06
CA GLY A 29 5.11 -8.47 -12.40
C GLY A 29 4.42 -7.12 -12.61
N ILE A 30 4.12 -6.37 -11.55
CA ILE A 30 3.47 -5.06 -11.60
C ILE A 30 4.48 -3.98 -11.23
N ALA A 31 4.61 -2.95 -12.08
CA ALA A 31 5.44 -1.81 -11.77
C ALA A 31 4.71 -0.83 -10.82
N PHE A 32 5.35 -0.47 -9.72
CA PHE A 32 4.87 0.63 -8.89
C PHE A 32 5.30 1.97 -9.52
N PRO A 33 4.39 2.95 -9.63
CA PRO A 33 4.67 4.21 -10.30
C PRO A 33 5.65 5.03 -9.46
N ALA A 34 6.64 5.64 -10.11
CA ALA A 34 7.60 6.56 -9.50
C ALA A 34 6.98 7.95 -9.25
N THR A 35 5.79 7.99 -8.66
CA THR A 35 5.07 9.23 -8.30
C THR A 35 4.90 9.32 -6.80
N ASP A 36 4.87 10.56 -6.31
CA ASP A 36 4.52 10.86 -4.92
C ASP A 36 2.99 10.76 -4.70
N ASP A 37 2.17 10.89 -5.75
CA ASP A 37 0.71 10.71 -5.69
C ASP A 37 0.25 9.53 -6.56
N PRO A 38 -0.09 8.37 -5.97
CA PRO A 38 -0.59 7.22 -6.71
C PRO A 38 -1.93 7.47 -7.41
N GLY A 39 -2.70 8.48 -7.00
CA GLY A 39 -3.95 8.87 -7.67
C GLY A 39 -3.71 9.52 -9.03
N GLU A 40 -2.52 10.06 -9.27
CA GLU A 40 -2.10 10.63 -10.55
C GLU A 40 -1.25 9.66 -11.39
N ALA A 41 -1.04 8.44 -10.90
CA ALA A 41 -0.23 7.45 -11.59
C ALA A 41 -0.90 6.99 -12.89
N ALA A 42 -0.21 7.17 -14.03
CA ALA A 42 -0.63 6.60 -15.30
C ALA A 42 -0.76 5.06 -15.19
N GLY A 43 -1.85 4.51 -15.72
CA GLY A 43 -2.13 3.07 -15.68
C GLY A 43 -2.73 2.57 -14.37
N TRP A 44 -3.07 3.47 -13.43
CA TRP A 44 -3.74 3.11 -12.17
C TRP A 44 -5.18 3.62 -12.17
N ALA A 45 -6.13 2.77 -11.81
CA ALA A 45 -7.53 3.12 -11.70
C ALA A 45 -7.97 3.06 -10.25
N ARG A 46 -8.68 4.11 -9.80
CA ARG A 46 -9.33 4.12 -8.51
C ARG A 46 -10.46 3.07 -8.47
N VAL A 47 -10.56 2.35 -7.35
CA VAL A 47 -11.61 1.34 -7.13
C VAL A 47 -12.31 1.59 -5.80
N GLU A 48 -13.60 1.26 -5.71
CA GLU A 48 -14.38 1.42 -4.47
C GLU A 48 -14.18 0.24 -3.51
N ARG A 49 -13.94 -0.95 -4.05
CA ARG A 49 -13.80 -2.20 -3.29
C ARG A 49 -12.43 -2.81 -3.58
N PRO A 50 -11.44 -2.65 -2.68
CA PRO A 50 -10.11 -3.16 -2.91
C PRO A 50 -10.10 -4.70 -2.90
N GLY A 51 -9.45 -5.27 -3.91
CA GLY A 51 -9.08 -6.67 -3.98
C GLY A 51 -7.64 -6.89 -3.54
N GLU A 52 -7.21 -8.15 -3.61
CA GLU A 52 -5.82 -8.51 -3.35
C GLU A 52 -4.88 -7.88 -4.37
N GLY A 53 -3.81 -7.22 -3.89
CA GLY A 53 -2.82 -6.56 -4.75
C GLY A 53 -3.16 -5.12 -5.14
N ASP A 54 -4.37 -4.64 -4.83
CA ASP A 54 -4.68 -3.21 -4.94
C ASP A 54 -3.89 -2.44 -3.88
N VAL A 55 -3.62 -1.17 -4.14
CA VAL A 55 -2.90 -0.30 -3.21
C VAL A 55 -3.85 0.64 -2.52
N VAL A 56 -3.77 0.70 -1.20
CA VAL A 56 -4.42 1.73 -0.40
C VAL A 56 -3.48 2.92 -0.24
N VAL A 57 -4.02 4.13 -0.37
CA VAL A 57 -3.32 5.40 -0.10
C VAL A 57 -3.96 6.05 1.11
N PHE A 58 -3.11 6.55 2.02
CA PHE A 58 -3.53 7.26 3.21
C PHE A 58 -3.01 8.69 3.20
N ASN A 59 -3.88 9.60 3.63
CA ASN A 59 -3.55 10.98 3.92
C ASN A 59 -2.90 11.10 5.30
N ILE A 60 -1.65 11.57 5.33
CA ILE A 60 -0.91 11.90 6.54
C ILE A 60 -0.72 13.42 6.55
N ALA A 61 -1.20 14.08 7.60
CA ALA A 61 -1.23 15.54 7.70
C ALA A 61 -1.87 16.23 6.47
N GLY A 62 -2.96 15.65 5.95
CA GLY A 62 -3.77 16.23 4.87
C GLY A 62 -3.28 15.99 3.44
N ARG A 63 -2.22 15.19 3.25
CA ARG A 63 -1.69 14.85 1.91
C ARG A 63 -1.35 13.36 1.78
N PRO A 64 -1.32 12.79 0.57
CA PRO A 64 -0.85 11.43 0.34
C PRO A 64 0.55 11.24 0.93
N GLY A 65 0.66 10.40 1.95
CA GLY A 65 1.89 10.25 2.73
C GLY A 65 2.26 8.82 3.06
N HIS A 66 1.30 7.90 2.98
CA HIS A 66 1.51 6.51 3.31
C HIS A 66 0.72 5.59 2.39
N VAL A 67 1.27 4.41 2.10
CA VAL A 67 0.69 3.43 1.17
C VAL A 67 0.82 2.02 1.72
N GLY A 68 -0.02 1.11 1.23
CA GLY A 68 0.08 -0.32 1.52
C GLY A 68 -0.62 -1.19 0.48
N VAL A 69 -0.36 -2.50 0.50
CA VAL A 69 -0.98 -3.47 -0.43
C VAL A 69 -2.15 -4.17 0.26
N CYS A 70 -3.33 -4.09 -0.32
CA CYS A 70 -4.54 -4.74 0.17
C CYS A 70 -4.46 -6.26 0.02
N ASP A 71 -4.95 -6.98 1.03
CA ASP A 71 -5.02 -8.46 1.03
C ASP A 71 -6.33 -9.00 0.43
N GLY A 72 -7.23 -8.11 0.00
CA GLY A 72 -8.56 -8.45 -0.52
C GLY A 72 -9.56 -8.96 0.53
N ARG A 73 -9.18 -8.97 1.82
CA ARG A 73 -9.95 -9.49 2.96
C ARG A 73 -10.19 -8.41 4.03
N GLY A 74 -9.98 -7.15 3.66
CA GLY A 74 -10.13 -5.98 4.55
C GLY A 74 -8.87 -5.66 5.36
N GLY A 75 -7.75 -6.33 5.08
CA GLY A 75 -6.44 -6.01 5.59
C GLY A 75 -5.56 -5.35 4.53
N PHE A 76 -4.44 -4.80 4.99
CA PHE A 76 -3.40 -4.28 4.11
C PHE A 76 -2.02 -4.47 4.74
N LEU A 77 -1.05 -4.84 3.91
CA LEU A 77 0.36 -4.92 4.26
C LEU A 77 0.99 -3.53 4.13
N HIS A 78 1.69 -3.11 5.18
CA HIS A 78 2.49 -1.87 5.18
C HIS A 78 3.66 -2.00 6.16
N CYS A 79 4.52 -0.99 6.18
CA CYS A 79 5.52 -0.79 7.23
C CYS A 79 5.53 0.67 7.65
N GLU A 80 5.71 0.93 8.94
CA GLU A 80 5.94 2.28 9.48
C GLU A 80 7.43 2.51 9.73
N GLU A 81 7.82 3.78 9.90
CA GLU A 81 9.19 4.13 10.26
C GLU A 81 9.62 3.46 11.57
N GLY A 82 10.78 2.78 11.55
CA GLY A 82 11.34 2.09 12.71
C GLY A 82 10.62 0.80 13.10
N ARG A 83 9.72 0.27 12.25
CA ARG A 83 8.94 -0.95 12.53
C ARG A 83 9.02 -1.95 11.38
N SER A 84 8.94 -3.23 11.73
CA SER A 84 8.78 -4.28 10.72
C SER A 84 7.43 -4.16 10.02
N SER A 85 7.36 -4.69 8.80
CA SER A 85 6.10 -4.78 8.04
C SER A 85 5.06 -5.65 8.75
N VAL A 86 3.81 -5.22 8.68
CA VAL A 86 2.65 -5.84 9.34
C VAL A 86 1.42 -5.78 8.45
N ILE A 87 0.44 -6.63 8.74
CA ILE A 87 -0.90 -6.54 8.18
C ILE A 87 -1.84 -5.94 9.24
N GLU A 88 -2.44 -4.81 8.91
CA GLU A 88 -3.46 -4.16 9.74
C GLU A 88 -4.81 -4.11 9.03
N ARG A 89 -5.88 -3.83 9.79
CA ARG A 89 -7.24 -3.71 9.23
C ARG A 89 -7.44 -2.33 8.62
N LEU A 90 -7.96 -2.30 7.41
CA LEU A 90 -8.40 -1.06 6.75
C LEU A 90 -9.48 -0.33 7.57
N SER A 91 -10.33 -1.08 8.28
CA SER A 91 -11.37 -0.54 9.15
C SER A 91 -10.89 -0.09 10.53
N SER A 92 -9.59 -0.19 10.84
CA SER A 92 -9.04 0.28 12.11
C SER A 92 -9.28 1.79 12.26
N PRO A 93 -9.66 2.31 13.44
CA PRO A 93 -9.81 3.76 13.67
C PRO A 93 -8.54 4.55 13.31
N LEU A 94 -7.37 3.92 13.46
CA LEU A 94 -6.07 4.50 13.09
C LEU A 94 -5.93 4.69 11.58
N TRP A 95 -6.50 3.82 10.75
CA TRP A 95 -6.25 3.82 9.32
C TRP A 95 -7.47 4.25 8.50
N GLY A 96 -8.65 3.74 8.83
CA GLY A 96 -9.87 3.92 8.04
C GLY A 96 -10.25 5.38 7.81
N SER A 97 -10.07 6.24 8.82
CA SER A 97 -10.36 7.69 8.72
C SER A 97 -9.36 8.46 7.84
N ARG A 98 -8.21 7.85 7.52
CA ARG A 98 -7.12 8.45 6.74
C ARG A 98 -7.10 7.96 5.29
N ILE A 99 -7.97 7.02 4.92
CA ILE A 99 -7.99 6.46 3.57
C ILE A 99 -8.36 7.57 2.58
N GLU A 100 -7.44 7.82 1.66
CA GLU A 100 -7.69 8.66 0.49
C GLU A 100 -8.43 7.84 -0.56
N GLY A 101 -7.89 6.66 -0.90
CA GLY A 101 -8.46 5.81 -1.93
C GLY A 101 -7.76 4.47 -2.06
N TYR A 102 -8.32 3.66 -2.96
CA TYR A 102 -7.76 2.38 -3.37
C TYR A 102 -7.51 2.41 -4.86
N TYR A 103 -6.39 1.85 -5.30
CA TYR A 103 -5.95 1.93 -6.69
C TYR A 103 -5.50 0.57 -7.18
N ARG A 104 -5.96 0.22 -8.38
CA ARG A 104 -5.57 -0.98 -9.10
C ARG A 104 -4.71 -0.59 -10.27
N CYS A 105 -3.52 -1.19 -10.35
CA CYS A 105 -2.70 -1.10 -11.55
C CYS A 105 -3.33 -1.96 -12.66
N MET A 106 -3.51 -1.37 -13.84
CA MET A 106 -3.82 -2.12 -15.06
C MET A 106 -2.51 -2.72 -15.59
N ARG A 107 -2.47 -4.04 -15.69
CA ARG A 107 -1.33 -4.79 -16.24
C ARG A 107 -1.16 -4.53 -17.73
#